data_AF-I4EH40-F1
#
_entry.id   AF-I4EH40-F1
#
_cell.length_a   1.000
_cell.length_b   1.000
_cell.length_c   1.000
_cell.angle_alpha   90.00
_cell.angle_beta   90.00
_cell.angle_gamma   90.00
#
_symmetry.space_group_name_H-M   'P 1'
#
loop_
_entity.id
_entity.type
_entity.pdbx_description
1 polymer ?
#
loop_
_entity_poly.entity_id
_entity_poly.type
_entity_poly.pdbx_seq_one_letter_code
_entity_poly.pdbx_strand_id
1 'polypeptide(L)'
;MYQGNISRQGPLTGVSRSEFLAAPGEVIALQYVARVRAGSLSIAVRAPDGLAAWRVVLADDGGDRVTLPVGRGGRYTVLVEGRGADGSVNVSWEVR
;
A
#
# COMPACT_ATOMS: atom_id res chain seq x y z
N MET A 1 -17.04 -6.82 4.09
CA MET A 1 -16.26 -6.42 2.91
C MET A 1 -15.83 -4.98 3.08
N TYR A 2 -14.53 -4.75 3.24
CA TYR A 2 -13.94 -3.43 3.43
C TYR A 2 -13.16 -3.04 2.16
N GLN A 3 -13.23 -1.77 1.76
CA GLN A 3 -12.45 -1.23 0.64
C GLN A 3 -11.81 0.11 1.02
N GLY A 4 -10.64 0.39 0.46
CA GLY A 4 -9.94 1.65 0.70
C GLY A 4 -9.05 2.06 -0.46
N ASN A 5 -8.65 3.33 -0.49
CA ASN A 5 -7.71 3.84 -1.47
C ASN A 5 -6.83 4.96 -0.89
N ILE A 6 -5.62 5.09 -1.44
CA ILE A 6 -4.72 6.24 -1.30
C ILE A 6 -4.35 6.69 -2.72
N SER A 7 -4.62 7.94 -3.06
CA SER A 7 -4.27 8.52 -4.36
C SER A 7 -3.61 9.87 -4.18
N ARG A 8 -2.48 10.10 -4.87
CA ARG A 8 -1.71 11.35 -4.82
C ARG A 8 -1.06 11.66 -6.17
N GLN A 9 -0.83 12.94 -6.41
CA GLN A 9 -0.13 13.46 -7.60
C GLN A 9 0.78 14.64 -7.19
N GLY A 10 1.82 14.90 -7.98
CA GLY A 10 2.84 15.89 -7.70
C GLY A 10 3.86 15.38 -6.68
N PRO A 11 4.41 16.25 -5.80
CA PRO A 11 5.41 15.84 -4.82
C PRO A 11 4.85 14.74 -3.92
N LEU A 12 5.42 13.54 -4.02
CA LEU A 12 5.00 12.35 -3.27
C LEU A 12 5.74 12.21 -1.94
N THR A 13 6.33 13.28 -1.41
CA THR A 13 7.09 13.26 -0.16
C THR A 13 6.21 12.96 1.06
N GLY A 14 6.84 12.44 2.12
CA GLY A 14 6.17 12.14 3.39
C GLY A 14 5.49 10.77 3.41
N VAL A 15 4.61 10.57 4.38
CA VAL A 15 3.91 9.30 4.62
C VAL A 15 2.41 9.50 4.51
N SER A 16 1.75 8.70 3.68
CA SER A 16 0.31 8.50 3.69
C SER A 16 0.02 7.11 4.24
N ARG A 17 -1.00 6.99 5.10
CA ARG A 17 -1.40 5.70 5.66
C ARG A 17 -2.90 5.60 5.80
N SER A 18 -3.40 4.38 5.70
CA SER A 18 -4.79 4.05 5.99
C SER A 18 -4.85 2.70 6.68
N GLU A 19 -5.80 2.56 7.60
CA GLU A 19 -5.96 1.39 8.45
C GLU A 19 -7.28 0.70 8.16
N PHE A 20 -7.27 -0.62 8.23
CA PHE A 20 -8.46 -1.44 8.03
C PHE A 20 -8.40 -2.71 8.89
N LEU A 21 -9.57 -3.29 9.15
CA LEU A 21 -9.67 -4.56 9.86
C LEU A 21 -9.73 -5.69 8.84
N ALA A 22 -9.07 -6.80 9.16
CA ALA A 22 -9.22 -8.07 8.47
C ALA A 22 -9.25 -9.21 9.48
N ALA A 23 -9.98 -10.27 9.16
CA ALA A 23 -10.15 -11.49 9.96
C ALA A 23 -9.34 -12.65 9.37
N PRO A 24 -8.94 -13.66 10.19
CA PRO A 24 -8.26 -14.84 9.67
C PRO A 24 -9.08 -15.54 8.59
N GLY A 25 -8.43 -15.96 7.50
CA GLY A 25 -9.08 -16.61 6.36
C GLY A 25 -9.60 -15.65 5.28
N GLU A 26 -9.68 -14.35 5.57
CA GLU A 26 -9.91 -13.33 4.53
C GLU A 26 -8.67 -13.14 3.65
N VAL A 27 -8.88 -12.44 2.54
CA VAL A 27 -7.84 -12.10 1.58
C VAL A 27 -7.84 -10.61 1.33
N ILE A 28 -6.66 -10.00 1.43
CA ILE A 28 -6.43 -8.60 1.06
C ILE A 28 -5.99 -8.58 -0.41
N ALA A 29 -6.85 -8.07 -1.28
CA ALA A 29 -6.51 -7.82 -2.68
C ALA A 29 -6.09 -6.35 -2.83
N LEU A 30 -4.79 -6.11 -3.00
CA LEU A 30 -4.22 -4.78 -3.20
C LEU A 30 -3.82 -4.58 -4.66
N GLN A 31 -4.09 -3.41 -5.20
CA GLN A 31 -3.59 -3.00 -6.51
C GLN A 31 -2.89 -1.65 -6.37
N TYR A 32 -1.78 -1.48 -7.09
CA TYR A 32 -1.16 -0.17 -7.20
C TYR A 32 -0.75 0.14 -8.63
N VAL A 33 -0.76 1.44 -8.95
CA VAL A 33 -0.15 2.02 -10.13
C VAL A 33 0.56 3.29 -9.70
N ALA A 34 1.84 3.40 -9.99
CA ALA A 34 2.67 4.55 -9.66
C ALA A 34 3.45 5.01 -10.88
N ARG A 35 3.57 6.33 -11.02
CA ARG A 35 4.56 6.98 -11.86
C ARG A 35 5.57 7.69 -10.98
N VAL A 36 6.85 7.36 -11.12
CA VAL A 36 7.92 7.93 -10.31
C VAL A 36 8.90 8.61 -11.25
N ARG A 37 8.95 9.94 -11.20
CA ARG A 37 9.80 10.76 -12.07
C ARG A 37 11.10 11.19 -11.40
N ALA A 38 11.12 11.14 -10.07
CA ALA A 38 12.27 11.48 -9.24
C ALA A 38 12.14 10.76 -7.89
N GLY A 39 13.26 10.60 -7.20
CA GLY A 39 13.32 10.03 -5.85
C GLY A 39 12.91 8.57 -5.78
N SER A 40 12.30 8.16 -4.67
CA SER A 40 11.83 6.78 -4.48
C SER A 40 10.50 6.73 -3.73
N LEU A 41 9.63 5.81 -4.13
CA LEU A 41 8.34 5.55 -3.50
C LEU A 41 8.31 4.14 -2.90
N SER A 42 7.92 4.02 -1.63
CA SER A 42 7.70 2.74 -0.96
C SER A 42 6.21 2.56 -0.71
N ILE A 43 5.68 1.40 -1.09
CA ILE A 43 4.30 0.98 -0.76
C ILE A 43 4.40 -0.27 0.09
N ALA A 44 3.66 -0.33 1.19
CA ALA A 44 3.71 -1.46 2.11
C ALA A 44 2.35 -1.76 2.74
N VAL A 45 2.14 -3.03 3.09
CA VAL A 45 1.08 -3.47 3.98
C VAL A 45 1.72 -3.98 5.26
N ARG A 46 1.35 -3.42 6.41
CA ARG A 46 1.78 -3.90 7.73
C ARG A 46 0.68 -4.72 8.38
N ALA A 47 1.07 -5.84 8.97
CA ALA A 47 0.22 -6.71 9.76
C ALA A 47 -0.01 -6.12 11.16
N PRO A 48 -0.96 -6.69 11.94
CA PRO A 48 -1.31 -6.17 13.27
C PRO A 48 -0.17 -6.18 14.30
N ASP A 49 0.87 -7.00 14.08
CA ASP A 49 2.09 -7.04 14.89
C ASP A 49 3.11 -5.95 14.51
N GLY A 50 2.79 -5.12 13.51
CA GLY A 50 3.65 -4.06 13.00
C GLY A 50 4.67 -4.52 11.96
N LEU A 51 4.78 -5.82 11.68
CA LEU A 51 5.67 -6.35 10.66
C LEU A 51 5.11 -6.10 9.26
N ALA A 52 5.99 -5.96 8.27
CA ALA A 52 5.57 -5.83 6.88
C ALA A 52 5.07 -7.19 6.37
N ALA A 53 3.78 -7.28 6.07
CA ALA A 53 3.21 -8.42 5.36
C ALA A 53 3.63 -8.41 3.88
N TRP A 54 3.80 -7.21 3.31
CA TRP A 54 4.27 -6.99 1.95
C TRP A 54 4.87 -5.59 1.80
N ARG A 55 5.83 -5.45 0.89
CA ARG A 55 6.46 -4.17 0.55
C ARG A 55 7.02 -4.19 -0.87
N VAL A 56 6.92 -3.05 -1.55
CA VAL A 56 7.68 -2.73 -2.76
C VAL A 56 8.33 -1.35 -2.62
N VAL A 57 9.49 -1.18 -3.26
CA VAL A 57 10.16 0.12 -3.43
C VAL A 57 10.36 0.35 -4.91
N LEU A 58 9.97 1.53 -5.38
CA LEU A 58 9.96 1.93 -6.78
C LEU A 58 10.87 3.15 -6.94
N ALA A 59 11.84 3.07 -7.85
CA ALA A 59 12.63 4.21 -8.32
C ALA A 59 12.12 4.77 -9.67
N ASP A 60 11.30 3.99 -10.36
CA ASP A 60 10.67 4.30 -11.65
C ASP A 60 9.18 3.93 -11.62
N ASP A 61 8.48 4.14 -12.73
CA ASP A 61 7.09 3.72 -12.93
C ASP A 61 6.89 2.22 -12.62
N GLY A 62 5.73 1.88 -12.06
CA GLY A 62 5.42 0.50 -11.74
C GLY A 62 3.96 0.29 -11.35
N GLY A 63 3.48 -0.94 -11.49
CA GLY A 63 2.13 -1.31 -11.09
C GLY A 63 1.99 -2.81 -10.97
N ASP A 64 1.21 -3.26 -10.00
CA ASP A 64 0.97 -4.69 -9.78
C ASP A 64 -0.36 -4.92 -9.01
N ARG A 65 -0.82 -6.16 -9.02
CA ARG A 65 -1.92 -6.66 -8.20
C ARG A 65 -1.43 -7.76 -7.27
N VAL A 66 -1.51 -7.50 -5.98
CA VAL A 66 -1.00 -8.36 -4.92
C VAL A 66 -2.18 -8.97 -4.15
N THR A 67 -2.07 -10.25 -3.84
CA THR A 67 -3.05 -10.98 -3.02
C THR A 67 -2.36 -11.47 -1.75
N LEU A 68 -2.84 -11.04 -0.59
CA LEU A 68 -2.25 -11.38 0.71
C LEU A 68 -3.27 -12.19 1.53
N PRO A 69 -3.01 -13.47 1.81
CA PRO A 69 -3.86 -14.25 2.72
C PRO A 69 -3.71 -13.75 4.16
N VAL A 70 -4.83 -13.57 4.86
CA VAL A 70 -4.85 -13.09 6.25
C VAL A 70 -4.73 -14.29 7.19
N GLY A 71 -3.52 -14.54 7.68
CA GLY A 71 -3.28 -15.58 8.69
C GLY A 71 -3.65 -15.16 10.11
N ARG A 72 -3.68 -13.86 10.39
CA ARG A 72 -3.95 -13.28 11.73
C ARG A 72 -4.93 -12.13 11.61
N GLY A 73 -6.00 -12.19 12.40
CA GLY A 73 -6.97 -11.11 12.46
C GLY A 73 -6.42 -9.88 13.17
N GLY A 74 -6.88 -8.70 12.75
CA GLY A 74 -6.59 -7.45 13.43
C GLY A 74 -6.53 -6.26 12.50
N ARG A 75 -5.89 -5.20 12.98
CA ARG A 75 -5.73 -3.94 12.26
C ARG A 75 -4.51 -3.96 11.37
N TYR A 76 -4.73 -3.92 10.06
CA TYR A 76 -3.70 -3.78 9.05
C TYR A 76 -3.53 -2.31 8.66
N THR A 77 -2.38 -1.97 8.10
CA THR A 77 -2.09 -0.62 7.62
C THR A 77 -1.50 -0.66 6.21
N VAL A 78 -2.10 0.07 5.27
CA VAL A 78 -1.43 0.42 4.00
C VAL A 78 -0.62 1.68 4.22
N LEU A 79 0.65 1.67 3.84
CA LEU A 79 1.55 2.83 3.88
C LEU A 79 2.09 3.13 2.49
N VAL A 80 2.11 4.41 2.16
CA VAL A 80 2.79 4.98 0.99
C VAL A 80 3.76 6.03 1.51
N GLU A 81 5.06 5.80 1.34
CA GLU A 81 6.13 6.70 1.79
C GLU A 81 6.95 7.13 0.58
N GLY A 82 7.05 8.43 0.32
CA GLY A 82 7.95 8.96 -0.70
C GLY A 82 9.12 9.71 -0.09
N ARG A 83 10.31 9.47 -0.66
CA ARG A 83 11.56 10.14 -0.29
C ARG A 83 12.07 10.92 -1.49
N GLY A 84 11.91 12.25 -1.43
CA GLY A 84 12.18 13.13 -2.57
C GLY A 84 11.39 12.75 -3.83
N ALA A 85 10.29 12.01 -3.68
CA ALA A 85 9.57 11.43 -4.80
C ALA A 85 8.65 12.46 -5.46
N ASP A 86 8.50 12.37 -6.78
CA ASP A 86 7.54 13.15 -7.57
C ASP A 86 6.87 12.27 -8.62
N GLY A 87 5.63 12.60 -8.97
CA GLY A 87 4.85 11.88 -9.99
C GLY A 87 3.42 11.60 -9.54
N SER A 88 2.98 10.35 -9.59
CA SER A 88 1.64 9.97 -9.14
C SER A 88 1.62 8.57 -8.55
N VAL A 89 0.67 8.31 -7.66
CA VAL A 89 0.42 6.98 -7.11
C VAL A 89 -1.06 6.81 -6.83
N ASN A 90 -1.58 5.65 -7.17
CA ASN A 90 -2.87 5.17 -6.74
C ASN A 90 -2.68 3.76 -6.16
N VAL A 91 -3.08 3.58 -4.91
CA VAL A 91 -3.14 2.29 -4.23
C VAL A 91 -4.57 2.07 -3.80
N SER A 92 -5.16 0.94 -4.17
CA SER A 92 -6.49 0.52 -3.74
C SER A 92 -6.42 -0.88 -3.15
N TRP A 93 -7.33 -1.18 -2.23
CA TRP A 93 -7.42 -2.51 -1.66
C TRP A 93 -8.85 -2.87 -1.27
N GLU A 94 -9.09 -4.18 -1.25
CA GLU A 94 -10.34 -4.79 -0.83
C GLU A 94 -10.03 -5.97 0.10
N VAL A 95 -10.87 -6.14 1.12
CA VAL A 95 -10.85 -7.29 2.04
C VAL A 95 -12.12 -8.11 1.82
N ARG A 96 -11.92 -9.38 1.49
CA ARG A 96 -12.98 -10.34 1.12
C ARG A 96 -12.74 -11.73 1.70
#